data_AF-A0A381XT53-F1
#
_entry.id   AF-A0A381XT53-F1
#
_cell.length_a   1.000
_cell.length_b   1.000
_cell.length_c   1.000
_cell.angle_alpha   90.00
_cell.angle_beta   90.00
_cell.angle_gamma   90.00
#
_symmetry.space_group_name_H-M   'P 1'
#
loop_
_entity.id
_entity.type
_entity.pdbx_description
1 polymer ?
#
loop_
_entity_poly.entity_id
_entity_poly.type
_entity_poly.pdbx_seq_one_letter_code
_entity_poly.pdbx_strand_id
1 'polypeptide(L)'
;VASSTAAGEFDLSRVTWLHTDVSGWAETTSLSVEIGAGVICLNFDKSASWPSASIDHTSGTHKINVNANPLVFVNHGGQWYGGTWEWFTPGNGCKPMTSVAGDHIKVAPLVDWVPATGEEIYFMAAGLSRSASITNVQERSQPVKVIWP
;
A
#
# COMPACT_ATOMS: atom_id res chain seq x y z
N VAL A 1 -30.86 7.94 -13.19
CA VAL A 1 -29.48 8.23 -13.65
C VAL A 1 -28.75 8.81 -12.45
N ALA A 2 -27.99 8.00 -11.72
CA ALA A 2 -27.17 8.48 -10.62
C ALA A 2 -25.77 8.69 -11.19
N SER A 3 -25.41 9.96 -11.37
CA SER A 3 -24.07 10.37 -11.77
C SER A 3 -23.10 9.99 -10.66
N SER A 4 -22.16 9.11 -10.97
CA SER A 4 -20.99 8.86 -10.13
C SER A 4 -20.11 10.10 -10.17
N THR A 5 -20.26 10.98 -9.18
CA THR A 5 -19.28 12.03 -8.93
C THR A 5 -17.96 11.33 -8.61
N ALA A 6 -16.98 11.43 -9.49
CA ALA A 6 -15.61 11.07 -9.15
C ALA A 6 -15.24 11.88 -7.90
N ALA A 7 -15.17 11.22 -6.74
CA ALA A 7 -14.53 11.79 -5.56
C ALA A 7 -13.16 12.28 -6.03
N GLY A 8 -12.85 13.55 -5.76
CA GLY A 8 -11.65 14.22 -6.27
C GLY A 8 -10.44 13.30 -6.14
N GLU A 9 -9.82 13.03 -7.28
CA GLU A 9 -8.66 12.14 -7.41
C GLU A 9 -7.61 12.54 -6.37
N PHE A 10 -7.13 11.57 -5.59
CA PHE A 10 -6.07 11.82 -4.61
C PHE A 10 -4.79 12.23 -5.36
N ASP A 11 -4.40 13.50 -5.23
CA ASP A 11 -3.30 14.06 -5.98
C ASP A 11 -1.94 13.60 -5.43
N LEU A 12 -1.34 12.64 -6.13
CA LEU A 12 -0.03 12.06 -5.80
C LEU A 12 1.12 13.08 -5.87
N SER A 13 0.97 14.21 -6.57
CA SER A 13 2.01 15.24 -6.64
C SER A 13 2.25 15.94 -5.30
N ARG A 14 1.30 15.81 -4.37
CA ARG A 14 1.35 16.39 -3.02
C ARG A 14 1.93 15.44 -1.99
N VAL A 15 2.28 14.22 -2.38
CA VAL A 15 2.77 13.17 -1.48
C VAL A 15 4.27 13.30 -1.29
N THR A 16 4.71 13.30 -0.03
CA THR A 16 6.10 13.00 0.31
C THR A 16 6.27 11.48 0.41
N TRP A 17 7.03 10.89 -0.50
CA TRP A 17 7.24 9.45 -0.57
C TRP A 17 8.32 9.00 0.42
N LEU A 18 7.97 8.03 1.28
CA LEU A 18 8.86 7.46 2.29
C LEU A 18 9.65 6.24 1.77
N HIS A 19 9.17 5.65 0.68
CA HIS A 19 9.83 4.57 -0.06
C HIS A 19 9.92 4.96 -1.56
N THR A 20 10.06 4.01 -2.48
CA THR A 20 10.09 4.31 -3.93
C THR A 20 8.85 5.11 -4.33
N ASP A 21 9.07 6.24 -5.01
CA ASP A 21 8.00 7.02 -5.62
C ASP A 21 7.43 6.26 -6.82
N VAL A 22 6.15 5.90 -6.73
CA VAL A 22 5.43 5.17 -7.77
C VAL A 22 4.39 6.04 -8.49
N SER A 23 4.38 7.34 -8.27
CA SER A 23 3.41 8.27 -8.88
C SER A 23 3.38 8.19 -10.41
N GLY A 24 4.57 8.04 -11.02
CA GLY A 24 4.73 7.90 -12.47
C GLY A 24 4.57 6.48 -13.01
N TRP A 25 4.27 5.48 -12.18
CA TRP A 25 4.07 4.10 -12.65
C TRP A 25 2.73 3.96 -13.35
N ALA A 26 2.65 3.00 -14.28
CA ALA A 26 1.43 2.79 -15.06
C ALA A 26 0.30 2.29 -14.15
N GLU A 27 -0.89 2.91 -14.26
CA GLU A 27 -2.09 2.45 -13.58
C GLU A 27 -2.75 1.33 -14.39
N THR A 28 -2.57 0.08 -13.98
CA THR A 28 -2.96 -1.11 -14.78
C THR A 28 -3.86 -2.10 -14.03
N THR A 29 -4.14 -1.84 -12.76
CA THR A 29 -4.94 -2.72 -11.90
C THR A 29 -5.95 -1.89 -11.13
N SER A 30 -7.14 -2.44 -10.93
CA SER A 30 -8.13 -1.85 -10.03
C SER A 30 -7.88 -2.30 -8.59
N LEU A 31 -8.26 -1.49 -7.61
CA LEU A 31 -8.19 -1.84 -6.20
C LEU A 31 -9.54 -1.64 -5.51
N SER A 32 -9.91 -2.60 -4.66
CA SER A 32 -10.85 -2.39 -3.55
C SER A 32 -10.18 -2.72 -2.21
N VAL A 33 -10.65 -2.10 -1.13
CA VAL A 33 -10.15 -2.34 0.22
C VAL A 33 -11.28 -2.84 1.09
N GLU A 34 -11.05 -3.97 1.76
CA GLU A 34 -11.99 -4.58 2.69
C GLU A 34 -11.33 -4.65 4.07
N ILE A 35 -12.06 -4.20 5.10
CA ILE A 35 -11.60 -4.24 6.48
C ILE A 35 -12.68 -4.91 7.33
N GLY A 36 -12.28 -5.92 8.10
CA GLY A 36 -13.19 -6.65 8.99
C GLY A 36 -12.46 -7.76 9.74
N ALA A 37 -13.02 -8.14 10.90
CA ALA A 37 -12.49 -9.23 11.73
C ALA A 37 -10.97 -9.13 12.05
N GLY A 38 -10.43 -7.91 12.16
CA GLY A 38 -9.01 -7.67 12.44
C GLY A 38 -8.07 -7.83 11.23
N VAL A 39 -8.62 -7.96 10.02
CA VAL A 39 -7.88 -8.12 8.76
C VAL A 39 -8.21 -6.96 7.81
N ILE A 40 -7.21 -6.55 7.04
CA ILE A 40 -7.36 -5.68 5.87
C ILE A 40 -6.94 -6.47 4.62
N CYS A 41 -7.76 -6.40 3.58
CA CYS A 41 -7.48 -6.98 2.27
C CYS A 41 -7.45 -5.88 1.22
N LEU A 42 -6.32 -5.77 0.50
CA LEU A 42 -6.21 -4.99 -0.72
C LEU A 42 -6.45 -5.93 -1.89
N ASN A 43 -7.64 -5.86 -2.46
CA ASN A 43 -8.09 -6.74 -3.53
C ASN A 43 -7.80 -6.08 -4.88
N PHE A 44 -6.73 -6.53 -5.54
CA PHE A 44 -6.32 -6.05 -6.86
C PHE A 44 -6.19 -7.22 -7.85
N ASP A 45 -6.62 -7.02 -9.10
CA ASP A 45 -6.73 -8.07 -10.11
C ASP A 45 -5.37 -8.61 -10.58
N LYS A 46 -4.29 -7.85 -10.37
CA LYS A 46 -2.91 -8.28 -10.65
C LYS A 46 -2.23 -9.05 -9.52
N SER A 47 -2.90 -9.30 -8.40
CA SER A 47 -2.34 -9.95 -7.20
C SER A 47 -1.66 -11.29 -7.45
N ALA A 48 -2.09 -12.07 -8.44
CA ALA A 48 -1.48 -13.34 -8.80
C ALA A 48 -0.63 -13.31 -10.09
N SER A 49 -0.62 -12.20 -10.84
CA SER A 49 -0.03 -12.15 -12.19
C SER A 49 1.24 -11.30 -12.31
N TRP A 50 1.46 -10.35 -11.40
CA TRP A 50 2.74 -9.64 -11.37
C TRP A 50 3.89 -10.60 -11.04
N PRO A 51 5.06 -10.49 -11.72
CA PRO A 51 6.22 -11.35 -11.47
C PRO A 51 6.63 -11.28 -10.00
N SER A 52 7.03 -12.40 -9.40
CA SER A 52 7.53 -12.39 -8.02
C SER A 52 9.05 -12.22 -7.94
N ALA A 53 9.54 -11.64 -6.85
CA ALA A 53 10.94 -11.67 -6.47
C ALA A 53 11.11 -12.39 -5.11
N SER A 54 12.27 -12.99 -4.90
CA SER A 54 12.59 -13.71 -3.67
C SER A 54 13.30 -12.81 -2.67
N ILE A 55 12.77 -12.71 -1.45
CA ILE A 55 13.37 -11.94 -0.35
C ILE A 55 13.64 -12.85 0.84
N ASP A 56 14.56 -12.45 1.72
CA ASP A 56 14.74 -13.15 2.99
C ASP A 56 13.54 -12.88 3.91
N HIS A 57 13.02 -13.95 4.52
CA HIS A 57 11.97 -13.82 5.53
C HIS A 57 12.52 -13.08 6.75
N THR A 58 11.67 -12.39 7.52
CA THR A 58 12.08 -11.63 8.72
C THR A 58 12.83 -12.49 9.75
N SER A 59 12.61 -13.81 9.78
CA SER A 59 13.38 -14.74 10.63
C SER A 59 14.83 -14.96 10.17
N GLY A 60 15.18 -14.60 8.93
CA GLY A 60 16.47 -14.86 8.30
C GLY A 60 16.73 -16.34 7.96
N THR A 61 15.75 -17.23 8.16
CA THR A 61 15.95 -18.69 8.04
C THR A 61 15.54 -19.29 6.70
N HIS A 62 14.76 -18.56 5.90
CA HIS A 62 14.28 -19.00 4.61
C HIS A 62 13.94 -17.80 3.72
N LYS A 63 13.72 -18.07 2.43
CA LYS A 63 13.27 -17.08 1.46
C LYS A 63 11.76 -17.18 1.22
N ILE A 64 11.15 -16.06 0.90
CA ILE A 64 9.74 -15.95 0.52
C ILE A 64 9.62 -15.20 -0.81
N ASN A 65 8.69 -15.62 -1.66
CA ASN A 65 8.39 -14.94 -2.91
C ASN A 65 7.28 -13.92 -2.71
N VAL A 66 7.55 -12.68 -3.11
CA VAL A 66 6.65 -11.54 -3.00
C VAL A 66 6.50 -10.86 -4.35
N ASN A 67 5.36 -10.25 -4.63
CA ASN A 67 5.09 -9.64 -5.94
C ASN A 67 4.40 -8.28 -5.88
N ALA A 68 4.04 -7.80 -4.70
CA ALA A 68 3.50 -6.47 -4.53
C ALA A 68 3.84 -5.89 -3.17
N ASN A 69 3.79 -4.57 -3.07
CA ASN A 69 3.73 -3.87 -1.79
C ASN A 69 2.38 -3.16 -1.68
N PRO A 70 1.71 -3.24 -0.52
CA PRO A 70 0.67 -2.30 -0.16
C PRO A 70 1.30 -0.99 0.32
N LEU A 71 0.72 0.12 -0.14
CA LEU A 71 1.06 1.47 0.28
C LEU A 71 -0.11 2.05 1.08
N VAL A 72 0.23 2.88 2.07
CA VAL A 72 -0.72 3.73 2.79
C VAL A 72 -0.29 5.18 2.65
N PHE A 73 -1.27 6.07 2.49
CA PHE A 73 -1.08 7.51 2.51
C PHE A 73 -1.79 8.10 3.71
N VAL A 74 -1.04 8.90 4.47
CA VAL A 74 -1.44 9.44 5.77
C VAL A 74 -1.23 10.95 5.76
N ASN A 75 -2.22 11.70 6.23
CA ASN A 75 -2.09 13.12 6.45
C ASN A 75 -1.50 13.37 7.84
N HIS A 76 -0.24 13.74 7.90
CA HIS A 76 0.46 14.03 9.14
C HIS A 76 0.80 15.52 9.20
N GLY A 77 0.11 16.26 10.07
CA GLY A 77 0.34 17.70 10.24
C GLY A 77 -0.01 18.56 9.02
N GLY A 78 -0.97 18.13 8.18
CA GLY A 78 -1.37 18.84 6.95
C GLY A 78 -0.59 18.44 5.70
N GLN A 79 0.41 17.55 5.83
CA GLN A 79 1.22 17.02 4.74
C GLN A 79 0.89 15.54 4.52
N TRP A 80 0.68 15.16 3.25
CA TRP A 80 0.51 13.75 2.88
C TRP A 80 1.84 13.04 2.76
N TYR A 81 1.96 11.90 3.41
CA TYR A 81 3.10 10.98 3.33
C TYR A 81 2.63 9.63 2.81
N GLY A 82 3.39 9.02 1.90
CA GLY A 82 3.08 7.73 1.29
C GLY A 82 4.20 6.72 1.51
N GLY A 83 3.88 5.52 1.97
CA GLY A 83 4.90 4.49 2.21
C GLY A 83 4.35 3.06 2.18
N THR A 84 5.21 2.11 1.87
CA THR A 84 4.89 0.69 1.99
C THR A 84 4.85 0.27 3.46
N TRP A 85 3.93 -0.61 3.84
CA TRP A 85 3.87 -1.17 5.20
C TRP A 85 4.13 -2.67 5.26
N GLU A 86 3.89 -3.42 4.19
CA GLU A 86 4.07 -4.89 4.16
C GLU A 86 4.62 -5.40 2.84
N TRP A 87 4.77 -6.72 2.72
CA TRP A 87 4.94 -7.42 1.44
C TRP A 87 3.78 -8.36 1.18
N PHE A 88 3.30 -8.44 -0.07
CA PHE A 88 2.31 -9.42 -0.51
C PHE A 88 2.97 -10.56 -1.26
N THR A 89 2.50 -11.77 -0.97
CA THR A 89 2.82 -12.97 -1.76
C THR A 89 1.83 -13.09 -2.92
N PRO A 90 2.20 -13.78 -4.02
CA PRO A 90 1.29 -13.97 -5.14
C PRO A 90 -0.08 -14.51 -4.72
N GLY A 91 -1.14 -13.82 -5.13
CA GLY A 91 -2.54 -14.15 -4.86
C GLY A 91 -3.03 -13.84 -3.45
N ASN A 92 -2.23 -13.20 -2.59
CA ASN A 92 -2.62 -12.86 -1.22
C ASN A 92 -2.36 -11.38 -0.89
N GLY A 93 -3.44 -10.59 -0.89
CA GLY A 93 -3.43 -9.17 -0.53
C GLY A 93 -3.93 -8.88 0.90
N CYS A 94 -4.07 -9.90 1.75
CA CYS A 94 -4.64 -9.75 3.10
C CYS A 94 -3.56 -9.77 4.18
N LYS A 95 -3.70 -8.90 5.19
CA LYS A 95 -2.81 -8.79 6.35
C LYS A 95 -3.59 -8.45 7.63
N PRO A 96 -3.03 -8.73 8.81
CA PRO A 96 -3.55 -8.17 10.06
C PRO A 96 -3.64 -6.65 9.97
N MET A 97 -4.73 -6.06 10.45
CA MET A 97 -4.88 -4.59 10.49
C MET A 97 -3.77 -3.91 11.29
N THR A 98 -3.23 -4.59 12.30
CA THR A 98 -2.11 -4.11 13.12
C THR A 98 -0.84 -3.87 12.31
N SER A 99 -0.74 -4.41 11.09
CA SER A 99 0.38 -4.14 10.19
C SER A 99 0.27 -2.80 9.47
N VAL A 100 -0.89 -2.15 9.48
CA VAL A 100 -1.04 -0.77 8.98
C VAL A 100 -0.64 0.19 10.10
N ALA A 101 0.67 0.30 10.32
CA ALA A 101 1.23 1.10 11.39
C ALA A 101 2.67 1.54 11.07
N GLY A 102 3.15 2.52 11.82
CA GLY A 102 4.44 3.14 11.66
C GLY A 102 5.63 2.21 11.85
N ASP A 103 5.52 1.25 12.76
CA ASP A 103 6.53 0.23 13.02
C ASP A 103 6.66 -0.80 11.88
N HIS A 104 5.64 -0.87 11.01
CA HIS A 104 5.65 -1.60 9.76
C HIS A 104 6.13 -0.75 8.58
N ILE A 105 5.89 0.57 8.58
CA ILE A 105 6.43 1.52 7.59
C ILE A 105 7.95 1.71 7.80
N LYS A 106 8.39 1.86 9.05
CA LYS A 106 9.79 1.98 9.51
C LYS A 106 10.55 3.23 9.04
N VAL A 107 9.83 4.29 8.67
CA VAL A 107 10.43 5.53 8.16
C VAL A 107 9.74 6.74 8.78
N ALA A 108 10.54 7.69 9.28
CA ALA A 108 10.05 8.97 9.80
C ALA A 108 9.39 9.81 8.69
N PRO A 109 8.38 10.65 9.00
CA PRO A 109 7.85 10.95 10.33
C PRO A 109 6.81 9.94 10.81
N LEU A 110 6.46 8.93 10.00
CA LEU A 110 5.38 7.99 10.32
C LEU A 110 5.81 6.81 11.17
N VAL A 111 7.05 6.72 11.65
CA VAL A 111 7.56 5.54 12.38
C VAL A 111 6.75 5.18 13.63
N ASP A 112 6.12 6.16 14.28
CA ASP A 112 5.28 5.97 15.46
C ASP A 112 3.78 6.17 15.16
N TRP A 113 3.40 6.33 13.90
CA TRP A 113 2.01 6.53 13.51
C TRP A 113 1.18 5.26 13.75
N VAL A 114 -0.01 5.44 14.31
CA VAL A 114 -1.03 4.40 14.44
C VAL A 114 -2.34 5.00 13.96
N PRO A 115 -3.07 4.36 13.04
CA PRO A 115 -4.31 4.90 12.51
C PRO A 115 -5.36 5.03 13.61
N ALA A 116 -6.01 6.19 13.67
CA ALA A 116 -7.11 6.45 14.59
C ALA A 116 -8.47 6.14 13.94
N THR A 117 -9.43 5.63 14.71
CA THR A 117 -10.82 5.49 14.24
C THR A 117 -11.36 6.83 13.72
N GLY A 118 -11.91 6.82 12.51
CA GLY A 118 -12.39 8.01 11.81
C GLY A 118 -11.32 8.74 10.97
N GLU A 119 -10.05 8.32 11.03
CA GLU A 119 -8.98 8.90 10.22
C GLU A 119 -9.19 8.60 8.74
N GLU A 120 -9.04 9.62 7.89
CA GLU A 120 -9.04 9.48 6.45
C GLU A 120 -7.64 9.09 5.97
N ILE A 121 -7.53 7.91 5.39
CA ILE A 121 -6.30 7.39 4.81
C ILE A 121 -6.59 6.84 3.41
N TYR A 122 -5.53 6.70 2.60
CA TYR A 122 -5.65 6.11 1.28
C TYR A 122 -4.74 4.89 1.17
N PHE A 123 -5.17 3.90 0.39
CA PHE A 123 -4.39 2.72 0.09
C PHE A 123 -4.13 2.56 -1.41
N MET A 124 -3.05 1.90 -1.75
CA MET A 124 -2.71 1.55 -3.12
C MET A 124 -1.93 0.23 -3.14
N ALA A 125 -2.06 -0.53 -4.21
CA ALA A 125 -1.20 -1.66 -4.50
C ALA A 125 -0.23 -1.28 -5.62
N ALA A 126 1.04 -1.65 -5.48
CA ALA A 126 2.03 -1.46 -6.53
C ALA A 126 2.94 -2.68 -6.63
N GLY A 127 3.67 -2.78 -7.75
CA GLY A 127 4.86 -3.62 -7.83
C GLY A 127 5.82 -3.34 -6.66
N LEU A 128 6.82 -4.21 -6.52
CA LEU A 128 7.80 -4.15 -5.45
C LEU A 128 8.50 -2.78 -5.45
N SER A 129 8.26 -2.02 -4.39
CA SER A 129 8.56 -0.60 -4.24
C SER A 129 9.12 -0.23 -2.86
N ARG A 130 9.19 -1.20 -1.91
CA ARG A 130 9.76 -0.96 -0.58
C ARG A 130 11.26 -0.65 -0.60
N SER A 131 11.99 -1.14 -1.59
CA SER A 131 13.41 -0.82 -1.80
C SER A 131 13.70 -0.72 -3.28
N ALA A 132 14.46 0.30 -3.69
CA ALA A 132 14.86 0.48 -5.10
C ALA A 132 15.67 -0.69 -5.67
N SER A 133 16.26 -1.53 -4.81
CA SER A 133 17.03 -2.72 -5.21
C SER A 133 16.17 -3.97 -5.47
N ILE A 134 14.87 -3.94 -5.14
CA ILE A 134 13.95 -5.07 -5.27
C ILE A 134 12.74 -4.59 -6.06
N THR A 135 12.72 -4.89 -7.36
CA THR A 135 11.67 -4.48 -8.29
C THR A 135 11.25 -5.69 -9.14
N ASN A 136 10.00 -5.69 -9.61
CA ASN A 136 9.44 -6.72 -10.48
C ASN A 136 8.68 -6.14 -11.68
N VAL A 137 7.93 -5.06 -11.47
CA VAL A 137 7.13 -4.35 -12.47
C VAL A 137 6.90 -2.91 -12.01
N GLN A 138 6.77 -1.97 -12.95
CA GLN A 138 6.46 -0.56 -12.66
C GLN A 138 4.98 -0.27 -12.94
N GLU A 139 4.12 -0.95 -12.17
CA GLU A 139 2.67 -0.87 -12.26
C GLU A 139 2.06 -0.59 -10.87
N ARG A 140 0.94 0.13 -10.84
CA ARG A 140 0.19 0.46 -9.62
C ARG A 140 -1.33 0.42 -9.85
N SER A 141 -2.08 0.43 -8.75
CA SER A 141 -3.50 0.81 -8.76
C SER A 141 -3.67 2.32 -8.62
N GLN A 142 -4.90 2.79 -8.76
CA GLN A 142 -5.33 4.07 -8.20
C GLN A 142 -5.30 4.05 -6.67
N PRO A 143 -5.17 5.22 -6.00
CA PRO A 143 -5.42 5.34 -4.56
C PRO A 143 -6.90 5.14 -4.23
N VAL A 144 -7.19 4.36 -3.17
CA VAL A 144 -8.54 4.11 -2.66
C VAL A 144 -8.66 4.70 -1.26
N LYS A 145 -9.63 5.60 -1.08
CA LYS A 145 -9.93 6.22 0.21
C LYS A 145 -10.57 5.23 1.18
N VAL A 146 -10.14 5.27 2.43
CA VAL A 146 -10.70 4.52 3.55
C VAL A 146 -10.87 5.47 4.74
N ILE A 147 -12.00 5.35 5.43
CA ILE A 147 -12.16 5.89 6.78
C ILE A 147 -11.85 4.74 7.74
N TRP A 148 -10.80 4.89 8.54
CA TRP A 148 -10.36 3.82 9.43
C TRP A 148 -11.43 3.50 10.49
N PRO A 149 -11.78 2.23 10.73
CA PRO A 149 -12.91 1.85 11.59
C PRO A 149 -12.63 1.93 13.09
#